data_AF-A0A4R4RBX5-F1
#
_entry.id   AF-A0A4R4RBX5-F1
#
_cell.length_a   1.000
_cell.length_b   1.000
_cell.length_c   1.000
_cell.angle_alpha   90.00
_cell.angle_beta   90.00
_cell.angle_gamma   90.00
#
_symmetry.space_group_name_H-M   'P 1'
#
loop_
_entity.id
_entity.type
_entity.pdbx_description
1 polymer ?
#
loop_
_entity_poly.entity_id
_entity_poly.type
_entity_poly.pdbx_seq_one_letter_code
_entity_poly.pdbx_strand_id
1 'polypeptide(L)'
;RRSPPGPGARPLAVDLGYGASPVTTFEFYTRLRAVSPRLEVVGIEIDPDRVAAGIDFLADHGPCDGLSFRRGGFELPVPRPPVLIRAFNVLRQYDEPAAWQAWDDLRARLDPSGVLVEGTCDEIGRRAVWVTLTPDGPRTITFAAHLRTLGRPSDLAERLPKTLIHRNVPGEPVHDLLAAFDRCWATAAPHSAFGPRARWIEAVTLLAGTHPVLTRPPYGGRHRWRLGEVTLPWSAVAPK
;
A
#
# COMPACT_ATOMS: atom_id res chain seq x y z
N ARG A 1 14.27 14.62 -19.59
CA ARG A 1 13.67 15.72 -18.80
C ARG A 1 12.38 16.12 -19.50
N ARG A 2 11.21 15.73 -18.99
CA ARG A 2 9.90 16.17 -19.52
C ARG A 2 9.27 17.14 -18.52
N SER A 3 8.60 18.15 -19.07
CA SER A 3 8.03 19.28 -18.34
C SER A 3 7.00 18.85 -17.30
N PRO A 4 6.85 19.59 -16.20
CA PRO A 4 5.78 19.37 -15.23
C PRO A 4 4.41 19.52 -15.91
N PRO A 5 3.34 18.94 -15.34
CA PRO A 5 1.98 19.18 -15.82
C PRO A 5 1.74 20.69 -15.94
N GLY A 6 1.14 21.11 -17.05
CA GLY A 6 0.90 22.51 -17.35
C GLY A 6 0.21 23.24 -16.19
N PRO A 7 0.50 24.53 -15.97
CA PRO A 7 -0.01 25.30 -14.85
C PRO A 7 -1.54 25.41 -14.96
N GLY A 8 -2.29 24.48 -14.37
CA GLY A 8 -3.75 24.48 -14.42
C GLY A 8 -4.43 23.15 -14.06
N ALA A 9 -3.81 22.00 -14.38
CA ALA A 9 -4.42 20.70 -14.10
C ALA A 9 -4.28 20.34 -12.62
N ARG A 10 -5.41 20.10 -11.94
CA ARG A 10 -5.44 19.58 -10.56
C ARG A 10 -4.82 18.17 -10.55
N PRO A 11 -3.94 17.80 -9.59
CA PRO A 11 -3.50 16.42 -9.46
C PRO A 11 -4.70 15.49 -9.24
N LEU A 12 -4.63 14.24 -9.70
CA LEU A 12 -5.71 13.25 -9.54
C LEU A 12 -5.19 12.03 -8.80
N ALA A 13 -5.91 11.62 -7.74
CA ALA A 13 -5.73 10.33 -7.11
C ALA A 13 -6.97 9.45 -7.32
N VAL A 14 -6.75 8.14 -7.38
CA VAL A 14 -7.80 7.13 -7.51
C VAL A 14 -7.73 6.18 -6.32
N ASP A 15 -8.88 5.92 -5.72
CA ASP A 15 -9.08 4.82 -4.78
C ASP A 15 -9.84 3.71 -5.51
N LEU A 16 -9.12 2.71 -6.00
CA LEU A 16 -9.66 1.62 -6.81
C LEU A 16 -10.17 0.50 -5.91
N GLY A 17 -11.43 0.09 -6.10
CA GLY A 17 -12.09 -0.95 -5.33
C GLY A 17 -12.21 -0.57 -3.86
N TYR A 18 -12.77 0.62 -3.57
CA TYR A 18 -12.83 1.18 -2.21
C TYR A 18 -13.68 0.37 -1.22
N GLY A 19 -14.44 -0.62 -1.72
CA GLY A 19 -15.16 -1.60 -0.92
C GLY A 19 -16.54 -1.12 -0.48
N ALA A 20 -17.08 -1.76 0.57
CA ALA A 20 -18.48 -1.60 0.97
C ALA A 20 -18.85 -0.21 1.53
N SER A 21 -17.86 0.61 1.92
CA SER A 21 -18.10 1.91 2.54
C SER A 21 -17.32 3.00 1.83
N PRO A 22 -17.96 4.15 1.49
CA PRO A 22 -17.28 5.30 0.89
C PRO A 22 -16.38 6.07 1.89
N VAL A 23 -16.47 5.75 3.18
CA VAL A 23 -15.70 6.42 4.25
C VAL A 23 -14.20 6.27 4.03
N THR A 24 -13.74 5.12 3.53
CA THR A 24 -12.32 4.88 3.24
C THR A 24 -11.78 5.84 2.20
N THR A 25 -12.51 6.06 1.10
CA THR A 25 -12.16 7.05 0.07
C THR A 25 -12.25 8.47 0.61
N PHE A 26 -13.23 8.80 1.44
CA PHE A 26 -13.35 10.11 2.07
C PHE A 26 -12.18 10.42 3.02
N GLU A 27 -11.77 9.47 3.84
CA GLU A 27 -10.59 9.61 4.69
C GLU A 27 -9.31 9.75 3.87
N PHE A 28 -9.18 8.98 2.78
CA PHE A 28 -8.07 9.08 1.85
C PHE A 28 -7.99 10.47 1.22
N TYR A 29 -9.13 10.99 0.75
CA TYR A 29 -9.28 12.36 0.26
C TYR A 29 -8.85 13.39 1.31
N THR A 30 -9.38 13.30 2.52
CA THR A 30 -9.09 14.25 3.60
C THR A 30 -7.59 14.28 3.93
N ARG A 31 -6.97 13.10 4.06
CA ARG A 31 -5.52 12.97 4.36
C ARG A 31 -4.65 13.52 3.25
N LEU A 32 -4.98 13.26 1.98
CA LEU A 32 -4.20 13.76 0.86
C LEU A 32 -4.37 15.26 0.64
N ARG A 33 -5.57 15.82 0.89
CA ARG A 33 -5.82 17.27 0.77
C ARG A 33 -5.05 18.09 1.79
N ALA A 34 -4.69 17.51 2.94
CA ALA A 34 -3.83 18.17 3.92
C ALA A 34 -2.43 18.49 3.38
N VAL A 35 -1.95 17.73 2.37
CA VAL A 35 -0.62 17.93 1.75
C VAL A 35 -0.71 18.44 0.31
N SER A 36 -1.82 18.20 -0.40
CA SER A 36 -2.08 18.69 -1.75
C SER A 36 -3.49 19.29 -1.81
N PRO A 37 -3.66 20.58 -1.43
CA PRO A 37 -4.98 21.20 -1.26
C PRO A 37 -5.80 21.37 -2.53
N ARG A 38 -5.28 21.03 -3.71
CA ARG A 38 -6.01 21.06 -4.99
C ARG A 38 -6.20 19.68 -5.61
N LEU A 39 -5.80 18.62 -4.91
CA LEU A 39 -5.97 17.24 -5.36
C LEU A 39 -7.46 16.93 -5.55
N GLU A 40 -7.77 16.22 -6.63
CA GLU A 40 -9.03 15.53 -6.83
C GLU A 40 -8.87 14.04 -6.53
N VAL A 41 -9.89 13.42 -5.94
CA VAL A 41 -9.95 12.01 -5.61
C VAL A 41 -11.19 11.39 -6.24
N VAL A 42 -11.00 10.27 -6.92
CA VAL A 42 -12.10 9.47 -7.47
C VAL A 42 -12.09 8.11 -6.80
N GLY A 43 -13.17 7.78 -6.08
CA GLY A 43 -13.46 6.40 -5.67
C GLY A 43 -14.03 5.63 -6.85
N ILE A 44 -13.39 4.53 -7.24
CA ILE A 44 -13.85 3.67 -8.34
C ILE A 44 -14.29 2.33 -7.77
N GLU A 45 -15.50 1.89 -8.12
CA GLU A 45 -15.99 0.57 -7.74
C GLU A 45 -16.86 -0.08 -8.82
N ILE A 46 -16.85 -1.41 -8.90
CA ILE A 46 -17.59 -2.17 -9.92
C ILE A 46 -19.07 -2.32 -9.60
N ASP A 47 -19.39 -2.41 -8.30
CA ASP A 47 -20.73 -2.59 -7.75
C ASP A 47 -21.52 -1.26 -7.79
N PRO A 48 -22.61 -1.17 -8.57
CA PRO A 48 -23.39 0.06 -8.70
C PRO A 48 -24.01 0.52 -7.39
N ASP A 49 -24.38 -0.39 -6.48
CA ASP A 49 -25.03 -0.03 -5.21
C ASP A 49 -24.03 0.66 -4.27
N ARG A 50 -22.77 0.23 -4.30
CA ARG A 50 -21.68 0.90 -3.55
C ARG A 50 -21.33 2.25 -4.13
N VAL A 51 -21.47 2.43 -5.44
CA VAL A 51 -21.29 3.73 -6.10
C VAL A 51 -22.43 4.68 -5.71
N ALA A 52 -23.68 4.20 -5.73
CA ALA A 52 -24.83 4.96 -5.26
C ALA A 52 -24.66 5.40 -3.80
N ALA A 53 -24.26 4.49 -2.91
CA ALA A 53 -23.98 4.81 -1.51
C ALA A 53 -22.89 5.88 -1.33
N GLY A 54 -21.87 5.90 -2.19
CA GLY A 54 -20.84 6.95 -2.20
C GLY A 54 -21.37 8.31 -2.65
N ILE A 55 -22.27 8.33 -3.64
CA ILE A 55 -22.93 9.55 -4.11
C ILE A 55 -23.84 10.11 -3.01
N ASP A 56 -24.66 9.26 -2.38
CA ASP A 56 -25.54 9.65 -1.26
C ASP A 56 -24.73 10.18 -0.08
N PHE A 57 -23.61 9.52 0.25
CA PHE A 57 -22.68 9.99 1.28
C PHE A 57 -22.22 11.43 1.03
N LEU A 58 -21.89 11.80 -0.21
CA LEU A 58 -21.49 13.18 -0.53
C LEU A 58 -22.64 14.18 -0.42
N ALA A 59 -23.86 13.76 -0.79
CA ALA A 59 -25.04 14.60 -0.64
C ALA A 59 -25.30 14.95 0.84
N ASP A 60 -25.14 13.97 1.72
CA ASP A 60 -25.37 14.12 3.17
C ASP A 60 -24.26 14.92 3.88
N HIS A 61 -23.00 14.76 3.47
CA HIS A 61 -21.85 15.40 4.13
C HIS A 61 -21.59 16.84 3.67
N GLY A 62 -22.27 17.30 2.61
CA GLY A 62 -22.05 18.62 2.00
C GLY A 62 -20.93 18.63 0.95
N PRO A 63 -20.71 19.79 0.29
CA PRO A 63 -19.86 19.87 -0.90
C PRO A 63 -18.39 19.55 -0.58
N CYS A 64 -17.95 18.37 -1.01
CA CYS A 64 -16.55 17.95 -0.97
C CYS A 64 -15.87 18.23 -2.32
N ASP A 65 -15.40 19.47 -2.54
CA ASP A 65 -14.77 19.87 -3.81
C ASP A 65 -13.61 18.93 -4.20
N GLY A 66 -13.76 18.28 -5.35
CA GLY A 66 -12.78 17.37 -5.90
C GLY A 66 -12.87 15.93 -5.41
N LEU A 67 -13.88 15.54 -4.62
CA LEU A 67 -14.19 14.14 -4.33
C LEU A 67 -15.38 13.66 -5.17
N SER A 68 -15.24 12.51 -5.82
CA SER A 68 -16.34 11.89 -6.57
C SER A 68 -16.28 10.38 -6.52
N PHE A 69 -17.41 9.72 -6.81
CA PHE A 69 -17.54 8.27 -6.90
C PHE A 69 -17.99 7.88 -8.30
N ARG A 70 -17.41 6.82 -8.86
CA ARG A 70 -17.68 6.38 -10.23
C ARG A 70 -17.68 4.87 -10.34
N ARG A 71 -18.57 4.36 -11.20
CA ARG A 71 -18.53 2.95 -11.58
C ARG A 71 -17.37 2.67 -12.52
N GLY A 72 -16.62 1.61 -12.24
CA GLY A 72 -15.52 1.13 -13.09
C GLY A 72 -14.61 0.12 -12.41
N GLY A 73 -13.53 -0.23 -13.09
CA GLY A 73 -12.48 -1.13 -12.62
C GLY A 73 -11.09 -0.71 -13.11
N PHE A 74 -10.28 -1.67 -13.55
CA PHE A 74 -8.89 -1.46 -13.99
C PHE A 74 -8.73 -0.57 -15.23
N GLU A 75 -9.81 -0.34 -15.98
CA GLU A 75 -9.83 0.62 -17.08
C GLU A 75 -9.70 2.08 -16.60
N LEU A 76 -9.96 2.33 -15.30
CA LEU A 76 -9.90 3.62 -14.63
C LEU A 76 -10.64 4.70 -15.44
N PRO A 77 -11.99 4.72 -15.42
CA PRO A 77 -12.74 5.73 -16.13
C PRO A 77 -12.51 7.10 -15.45
N VAL A 78 -11.43 7.79 -15.79
CA VAL A 78 -11.03 9.10 -15.25
C VAL A 78 -10.52 9.98 -16.39
N PRO A 79 -10.67 11.31 -16.31
CA PRO A 79 -10.41 12.20 -17.46
C PRO A 79 -8.92 12.41 -17.77
N ARG A 80 -8.02 11.98 -16.88
CA ARG A 80 -6.57 12.16 -17.01
C ARG A 80 -5.80 11.08 -16.23
N PRO A 81 -4.53 10.82 -16.57
CA PRO A 81 -3.67 9.93 -15.81
C PRO A 81 -3.57 10.34 -14.33
N PRO A 82 -3.83 9.44 -13.37
CA PRO A 82 -3.68 9.75 -11.95
C PRO A 82 -2.21 9.79 -11.52
N VAL A 83 -1.88 10.71 -10.62
CA VAL A 83 -0.58 10.77 -9.94
C VAL A 83 -0.48 9.76 -8.79
N LEU A 84 -1.62 9.24 -8.33
CA LEU A 84 -1.68 8.21 -7.28
C LEU A 84 -2.84 7.27 -7.56
N ILE A 85 -2.57 5.97 -7.59
CA ILE A 85 -3.61 4.93 -7.52
C ILE A 85 -3.38 4.16 -6.22
N ARG A 86 -4.42 4.04 -5.41
CA ARG A 86 -4.46 3.11 -4.28
C ARG A 86 -5.36 1.93 -4.67
N ALA A 87 -4.86 0.71 -4.50
CA ALA A 87 -5.60 -0.52 -4.77
C ALA A 87 -5.38 -1.51 -3.61
N PHE A 88 -6.09 -1.30 -2.50
CA PHE A 88 -5.97 -2.16 -1.31
C PHE A 88 -7.05 -3.23 -1.29
N ASN A 89 -6.66 -4.49 -1.06
CA ASN A 89 -7.54 -5.67 -1.02
C ASN A 89 -8.28 -6.01 -2.32
N VAL A 90 -7.93 -5.36 -3.44
CA VAL A 90 -8.57 -5.53 -4.75
C VAL A 90 -8.17 -6.86 -5.39
N LEU A 91 -6.87 -7.19 -5.39
CA LEU A 91 -6.33 -8.32 -6.16
C LEU A 91 -6.43 -9.68 -5.45
N ARG A 92 -7.00 -9.76 -4.25
CA ARG A 92 -6.96 -10.98 -3.41
C ARG A 92 -7.61 -12.21 -4.06
N GLN A 93 -8.66 -11.98 -4.85
CA GLN A 93 -9.44 -13.03 -5.49
C GLN A 93 -8.90 -13.43 -6.88
N TYR A 94 -7.92 -12.70 -7.40
CA TYR A 94 -7.29 -13.01 -8.67
C TYR A 94 -6.26 -14.12 -8.49
N ASP A 95 -5.90 -14.79 -9.58
CA ASP A 95 -4.70 -15.64 -9.61
C ASP A 95 -3.43 -14.79 -9.75
N GLU A 96 -2.27 -15.43 -9.59
CA GLU A 96 -0.98 -14.72 -9.65
C GLU A 96 -0.73 -14.08 -11.03
N PRO A 97 -0.92 -14.76 -12.18
CA PRO A 97 -0.75 -14.14 -13.49
C PRO A 97 -1.66 -12.92 -13.72
N ALA A 98 -2.93 -12.98 -13.32
CA ALA A 98 -3.84 -11.86 -13.47
C ALA A 98 -3.46 -10.68 -12.56
N ALA A 99 -2.89 -10.94 -11.39
CA ALA A 99 -2.37 -9.88 -10.52
C ALA A 99 -1.18 -9.15 -11.16
N TRP A 100 -0.28 -9.88 -11.83
CA TRP A 100 0.82 -9.28 -12.60
C TRP A 100 0.31 -8.43 -13.76
N GLN A 101 -0.66 -8.95 -14.53
CA GLN A 101 -1.27 -8.19 -15.63
C GLN A 101 -1.96 -6.91 -15.12
N ALA A 102 -2.67 -6.99 -13.99
CA ALA A 102 -3.31 -5.82 -13.39
C ALA A 102 -2.30 -4.75 -12.97
N TRP A 103 -1.12 -5.13 -12.49
CA TRP A 103 -0.05 -4.17 -12.21
C TRP A 103 0.40 -3.45 -13.48
N ASP A 104 0.62 -4.16 -14.58
CA ASP A 104 1.06 -3.56 -15.85
C ASP A 104 -0.02 -2.64 -16.43
N ASP A 105 -1.28 -3.06 -16.42
CA ASP A 105 -2.42 -2.27 -16.91
C ASP A 105 -2.59 -0.97 -16.12
N LEU A 106 -2.51 -1.04 -14.78
CA LEU A 106 -2.65 0.14 -13.92
C LEU A 106 -1.46 1.08 -14.06
N ARG A 107 -0.23 0.56 -14.14
CA ARG A 107 0.99 1.38 -14.29
C ARG A 107 1.04 2.09 -15.64
N ALA A 108 0.53 1.46 -16.71
CA ALA A 108 0.43 2.09 -18.02
C ALA A 108 -0.52 3.30 -18.05
N ARG A 109 -1.44 3.40 -17.07
CA ARG A 109 -2.40 4.50 -16.95
C ARG A 109 -1.94 5.62 -16.01
N LEU A 110 -0.87 5.44 -15.25
CA LEU A 110 -0.34 6.45 -14.34
C LEU A 110 0.16 7.68 -15.09
N ASP A 111 0.12 8.82 -14.42
CA ASP A 111 0.94 9.97 -14.78
C ASP A 111 2.43 9.54 -14.86
N PRO A 112 3.28 10.13 -15.72
CA PRO A 112 4.70 9.78 -15.80
C PRO A 112 5.47 9.92 -14.47
N SER A 113 4.99 10.75 -13.55
CA SER A 113 5.52 10.89 -12.18
C SER A 113 4.69 10.17 -11.11
N GLY A 114 3.66 9.44 -11.54
CA GLY A 114 2.66 8.83 -10.69
C GLY A 114 3.14 7.56 -9.99
N VAL A 115 2.35 7.16 -8.99
CA VAL A 115 2.63 6.01 -8.13
C VAL A 115 1.38 5.15 -7.99
N LEU A 116 1.55 3.83 -8.07
CA LEU A 116 0.55 2.84 -7.66
C LEU A 116 0.95 2.26 -6.32
N VAL A 117 0.03 2.24 -5.37
CA VAL A 117 0.15 1.54 -4.09
C VAL A 117 -0.86 0.40 -4.09
N GLU A 118 -0.37 -0.80 -4.39
CA GLU A 118 -1.16 -2.03 -4.31
C GLU A 118 -0.83 -2.75 -3.01
N GLY A 119 -1.84 -3.26 -2.30
CA GLY A 119 -1.57 -3.94 -1.04
C GLY A 119 -2.73 -4.74 -0.51
N THR A 120 -2.45 -5.51 0.52
CA THR A 120 -3.45 -6.30 1.25
C THR A 120 -3.34 -6.00 2.74
N CYS A 121 -4.49 -5.89 3.41
CA CYS A 121 -4.56 -5.79 4.86
C CYS A 121 -5.62 -6.73 5.44
N ASP A 122 -5.57 -6.96 6.75
CA ASP A 122 -6.69 -7.59 7.46
C ASP A 122 -7.85 -6.62 7.65
N GLU A 123 -8.99 -7.16 8.08
CA GLU A 123 -10.31 -6.49 8.08
C GLU A 123 -10.31 -5.20 8.93
N ILE A 124 -9.48 -5.18 9.96
CA ILE A 124 -9.35 -4.06 10.92
C ILE A 124 -8.05 -3.26 10.72
N GLY A 125 -7.26 -3.57 9.69
CA GLY A 125 -6.05 -2.83 9.33
C GLY A 125 -4.88 -2.96 10.31
N ARG A 126 -4.82 -4.04 11.10
CA ARG A 126 -3.71 -4.34 12.01
C ARG A 126 -2.50 -4.95 11.33
N ARG A 127 -2.67 -5.59 10.18
CA ARG A 127 -1.57 -6.17 9.40
C ARG A 127 -1.76 -5.76 7.96
N ALA A 128 -0.71 -5.22 7.36
CA ALA A 128 -0.73 -4.83 5.96
C ALA A 128 0.62 -5.06 5.30
N VAL A 129 0.60 -5.46 4.03
CA VAL A 129 1.77 -5.42 3.16
C VAL A 129 1.36 -4.77 1.86
N TRP A 130 2.18 -3.84 1.37
CA TRP A 130 1.93 -3.17 0.10
C TRP A 130 3.19 -2.94 -0.69
N VAL A 131 3.01 -2.82 -1.99
CA VAL A 131 4.05 -2.55 -2.98
C VAL A 131 3.79 -1.18 -3.56
N THR A 132 4.86 -0.40 -3.64
CA THR A 132 4.85 0.89 -4.35
C THR A 132 5.45 0.68 -5.72
N LEU A 133 4.68 0.98 -6.76
CA LEU A 133 5.07 0.87 -8.16
C LEU A 133 5.08 2.24 -8.82
N THR A 134 5.97 2.41 -9.78
CA THR A 134 6.02 3.55 -10.70
C THR A 134 5.77 3.04 -12.13
N PRO A 135 5.69 3.92 -13.15
CA PRO A 135 5.64 3.47 -14.54
C PRO A 135 6.77 2.47 -14.88
N ASP A 136 7.95 2.65 -14.30
CA ASP A 136 9.13 1.79 -14.56
C ASP A 136 9.12 0.43 -13.85
N GLY A 137 8.27 0.21 -12.84
CA GLY A 137 8.29 -1.06 -12.11
C GLY A 137 7.92 -0.96 -10.64
N PRO A 138 7.81 -2.11 -9.95
CA PRO A 138 7.78 -2.14 -8.50
C PRO A 138 9.09 -1.60 -7.93
N ARG A 139 8.98 -0.75 -6.91
CA ARG A 139 10.12 -0.03 -6.31
C ARG A 139 10.40 -0.50 -4.90
N THR A 140 9.37 -0.57 -4.08
CA THR A 140 9.49 -0.94 -2.67
C THR A 140 8.35 -1.84 -2.24
N ILE A 141 8.62 -2.66 -1.22
CA ILE A 141 7.61 -3.36 -0.44
C ILE A 141 7.68 -2.86 1.00
N THR A 142 6.52 -2.59 1.59
CA THR A 142 6.40 -2.17 2.99
C THR A 142 5.51 -3.15 3.74
N PHE A 143 6.00 -3.60 4.89
CA PHE A 143 5.25 -4.38 5.86
C PHE A 143 4.87 -3.47 7.01
N ALA A 144 3.62 -3.56 7.48
CA ALA A 144 3.14 -2.81 8.63
C ALA A 144 2.31 -3.68 9.57
N ALA A 145 2.54 -3.52 10.88
CA ALA A 145 1.86 -4.27 11.91
C ALA A 145 1.47 -3.39 13.12
N HIS A 146 0.29 -3.65 13.67
CA HIS A 146 -0.08 -3.25 15.01
C HIS A 146 0.71 -4.11 16.02
N LEU A 147 1.80 -3.55 16.53
CA LEU A 147 2.83 -4.28 17.26
C LEU A 147 2.34 -4.97 18.54
N ARG A 148 1.26 -4.48 19.18
CA ARG A 148 0.73 -5.13 20.41
C ARG A 148 0.07 -6.47 20.13
N THR A 149 -0.34 -6.73 18.89
CA THR A 149 -1.07 -7.95 18.50
C THR A 149 -0.26 -8.82 17.54
N LEU A 150 0.99 -8.44 17.25
CA LEU A 150 1.87 -9.21 16.39
C LEU A 150 2.51 -10.34 17.19
N GLY A 151 2.32 -11.60 16.75
CA GLY A 151 3.01 -12.74 17.33
C GLY A 151 4.47 -12.79 16.88
N ARG A 152 4.66 -12.81 15.57
CA ARG A 152 5.97 -12.75 14.89
C ARG A 152 5.88 -12.12 13.50
N PRO A 153 6.99 -11.62 12.94
CA PRO A 153 6.99 -10.99 11.62
C PRO A 153 6.38 -11.84 10.49
N SER A 154 6.59 -13.16 10.48
CA SER A 154 6.01 -14.04 9.45
C SER A 154 4.48 -14.06 9.42
N ASP A 155 3.79 -13.60 10.48
CA ASP A 155 2.33 -13.49 10.51
C ASP A 155 1.80 -12.47 9.47
N LEU A 156 2.69 -11.63 8.92
CA LEU A 156 2.40 -10.72 7.81
C LEU A 156 2.35 -11.42 6.45
N ALA A 157 2.82 -12.68 6.35
CA ALA A 157 2.79 -13.47 5.10
C ALA A 157 1.38 -13.58 4.51
N GLU A 158 0.37 -13.74 5.37
CA GLU A 158 -1.05 -13.80 4.97
C GLU A 158 -1.55 -12.54 4.26
N ARG A 159 -0.79 -11.44 4.37
CA ARG A 159 -1.12 -10.14 3.78
C ARG A 159 -0.18 -9.78 2.63
N LEU A 160 0.69 -10.70 2.20
CA LEU A 160 1.45 -10.51 0.98
C LEU A 160 0.50 -10.27 -0.21
N PRO A 161 0.85 -9.35 -1.13
CA PRO A 161 0.16 -9.22 -2.40
C PRO A 161 0.02 -10.56 -3.12
N LYS A 162 -0.97 -10.65 -4.02
CA LYS A 162 -1.19 -11.87 -4.79
C LYS A 162 0.02 -12.28 -5.63
N THR A 163 0.83 -11.30 -6.03
CA THR A 163 2.11 -11.47 -6.75
C THR A 163 3.22 -12.12 -5.92
N LEU A 164 3.06 -12.27 -4.59
CA LEU A 164 4.05 -12.85 -3.68
C LEU A 164 3.52 -13.96 -2.77
N ILE A 165 2.23 -13.99 -2.46
CA ILE A 165 1.71 -14.87 -1.40
C ILE A 165 1.97 -16.36 -1.67
N HIS A 166 1.83 -16.80 -2.92
CA HIS A 166 2.11 -18.18 -3.34
C HIS A 166 3.61 -18.46 -3.52
N ARG A 167 4.44 -17.40 -3.55
CA ARG A 167 5.90 -17.47 -3.59
C ARG A 167 6.52 -17.53 -2.18
N ASN A 168 5.73 -17.47 -1.12
CA ASN A 168 6.25 -17.63 0.23
C ASN A 168 6.55 -19.11 0.56
N VAL A 169 7.54 -19.68 -0.13
CA VAL A 169 8.00 -21.06 -0.03
C VAL A 169 9.54 -21.13 0.05
N PRO A 170 10.13 -22.20 0.61
CA PRO A 170 11.58 -22.39 0.64
C PRO A 170 12.27 -22.16 -0.71
N GLY A 171 13.32 -21.33 -0.70
CA GLY A 171 14.11 -20.98 -1.90
C GLY A 171 13.70 -19.67 -2.57
N GLU A 172 12.53 -19.11 -2.23
CA GLU A 172 12.09 -17.81 -2.73
C GLU A 172 12.53 -16.66 -1.79
N PRO A 173 12.95 -15.49 -2.33
CA PRO A 173 13.48 -14.40 -1.52
C PRO A 173 12.51 -13.87 -0.45
N VAL A 174 11.21 -13.84 -0.72
CA VAL A 174 10.20 -13.37 0.26
C VAL A 174 10.13 -14.28 1.48
N HIS A 175 10.24 -15.59 1.29
CA HIS A 175 10.25 -16.56 2.39
C HIS A 175 11.53 -16.46 3.20
N ASP A 176 12.69 -16.35 2.53
CA ASP A 176 13.98 -16.19 3.20
C ASP A 176 14.03 -14.90 4.04
N LEU A 177 13.46 -13.80 3.53
CA LEU A 177 13.32 -12.53 4.25
C LEU A 177 12.46 -12.70 5.51
N LEU A 178 11.27 -13.30 5.41
CA LEU A 178 10.38 -13.48 6.56
C LEU A 178 10.99 -14.42 7.61
N ALA A 179 11.67 -15.48 7.18
CA ALA A 179 12.39 -16.37 8.09
C ALA A 179 13.56 -15.66 8.79
N ALA A 180 14.30 -14.80 8.08
CA ALA A 180 15.34 -13.97 8.68
C ALA A 180 14.76 -12.98 9.69
N PHE A 181 13.62 -12.38 9.37
CA PHE A 181 12.96 -11.44 10.26
C PHE A 181 12.45 -12.11 11.53
N ASP A 182 11.88 -13.32 11.43
CA ASP A 182 11.52 -14.13 12.60
C ASP A 182 12.73 -14.43 13.50
N ARG A 183 13.90 -14.74 12.93
CA ARG A 183 15.14 -14.92 13.70
C ARG A 183 15.54 -13.63 14.43
N CYS A 184 15.55 -12.49 13.75
CA CYS A 184 15.83 -11.19 14.37
C CYS A 184 14.83 -10.85 15.49
N TRP A 185 13.54 -11.18 15.30
CA TRP A 185 12.50 -10.99 16.30
C TRP A 185 12.67 -11.89 17.53
N ALA A 186 13.14 -13.12 17.34
CA ALA A 186 13.50 -14.03 18.44
C ALA A 186 14.73 -13.51 19.20
N THR A 187 15.78 -13.05 18.51
CA THR A 187 16.95 -12.42 19.13
C THR A 187 16.58 -11.17 19.93
N ALA A 188 15.64 -10.36 19.43
CA ALA A 188 15.16 -9.16 20.11
C ALA A 188 14.24 -9.43 21.31
N ALA A 189 13.94 -10.69 21.68
CA ALA A 189 13.03 -11.05 22.76
C ALA A 189 13.30 -10.33 24.11
N PRO A 190 14.55 -10.12 24.56
CA PRO A 190 14.84 -9.38 25.80
C PRO A 190 14.28 -7.95 25.82
N HIS A 191 14.11 -7.31 24.65
CA HIS A 191 13.56 -5.96 24.56
C HIS A 191 12.04 -5.90 24.81
N SER A 192 11.36 -7.04 24.92
CA SER A 192 9.93 -7.10 25.27
C SER A 192 9.61 -6.48 26.63
N ALA A 193 10.57 -6.45 27.56
CA ALA A 193 10.46 -5.75 28.84
C ALA A 193 10.20 -4.24 28.69
N PHE A 194 10.64 -3.64 27.58
CA PHE A 194 10.41 -2.23 27.23
C PHE A 194 9.19 -2.03 26.29
N GLY A 195 8.42 -3.09 26.07
CA GLY A 195 7.21 -3.11 25.26
C GLY A 195 7.42 -3.53 23.80
N PRO A 196 6.32 -3.81 23.06
CA PRO A 196 6.38 -4.39 21.72
C PRO A 196 7.05 -3.47 20.69
N ARG A 197 6.98 -2.15 20.91
CA ARG A 197 7.65 -1.15 20.06
C ARG A 197 9.17 -1.23 20.15
N ALA A 198 9.71 -1.43 21.36
CA ALA A 198 11.15 -1.55 21.57
C ALA A 198 11.68 -2.84 20.92
N ARG A 199 10.98 -3.96 21.13
CA ARG A 199 11.29 -5.24 20.48
C ARG A 199 11.27 -5.15 18.96
N TRP A 200 10.25 -4.50 18.39
CA TRP A 200 10.16 -4.31 16.93
C TRP A 200 11.31 -3.48 16.37
N ILE A 201 11.62 -2.35 17.01
CA ILE A 201 12.74 -1.49 16.58
C ILE A 201 14.05 -2.27 16.61
N GLU A 202 14.29 -3.07 17.65
CA GLU A 202 15.49 -3.90 17.72
C GLU A 202 15.51 -4.96 16.63
N ALA A 203 14.41 -5.71 16.44
CA ALA A 203 14.31 -6.71 15.39
C ALA A 203 14.57 -6.14 13.98
N VAL A 204 14.02 -4.96 13.68
CA VAL A 204 14.26 -4.26 12.41
C VAL A 204 15.70 -3.76 12.30
N THR A 205 16.31 -3.31 13.42
CA THR A 205 17.72 -2.90 13.45
C THR A 205 18.65 -4.08 13.12
N LEU A 206 18.41 -5.24 13.73
CA LEU A 206 19.14 -6.47 13.43
C LEU A 206 18.95 -6.92 11.98
N LEU A 207 17.71 -6.87 11.47
CA LEU A 207 17.40 -7.20 10.08
C LEU A 207 18.15 -6.27 9.10
N ALA A 208 18.18 -4.96 9.38
CA ALA A 208 18.87 -3.97 8.56
C ALA A 208 20.40 -4.18 8.49
N GLY A 209 20.99 -4.93 9.42
CA GLY A 209 22.41 -5.31 9.37
C GLY A 209 22.74 -6.37 8.32
N THR A 210 21.74 -7.08 7.80
CA THR A 210 21.92 -8.20 6.86
C THR A 210 21.05 -8.12 5.61
N HIS A 211 19.98 -7.33 5.63
CA HIS A 211 19.04 -7.14 4.53
C HIS A 211 18.95 -5.66 4.16
N PRO A 212 18.58 -5.31 2.91
CA PRO A 212 18.57 -3.94 2.41
C PRO A 212 17.35 -3.15 2.93
N VAL A 213 17.09 -3.14 4.23
CA VAL A 213 16.04 -2.33 4.86
C VAL A 213 16.31 -0.85 4.57
N LEU A 214 15.31 -0.12 4.12
CA LEU A 214 15.41 1.32 3.98
C LEU A 214 15.41 1.95 5.39
N THR A 215 16.52 2.60 5.74
CA THR A 215 16.76 3.14 7.11
C THR A 215 16.61 4.66 7.21
N ARG A 216 16.34 5.34 6.10
CA ARG A 216 16.25 6.81 6.04
C ARG A 216 14.86 7.29 5.60
N PRO A 217 14.43 8.51 6.01
CA PRO A 217 13.22 9.12 5.48
C PRO A 217 13.20 9.18 3.94
N PRO A 218 12.02 9.10 3.30
CA PRO A 218 10.70 9.01 3.93
C PRO A 218 10.30 7.60 4.38
N TYR A 219 10.98 6.56 3.90
CA TYR A 219 10.55 5.15 4.04
C TYR A 219 10.98 4.45 5.33
N GLY A 220 12.02 4.98 5.98
CA GLY A 220 12.79 4.24 6.96
C GLY A 220 13.12 4.98 8.24
N GLY A 221 13.88 4.28 9.08
CA GLY A 221 14.42 4.78 10.32
C GLY A 221 13.44 4.75 11.48
N ARG A 222 13.92 5.18 12.64
CA ARG A 222 13.20 5.02 13.90
C ARG A 222 11.80 5.62 13.88
N HIS A 223 11.54 6.69 13.11
CA HIS A 223 10.21 7.28 13.00
C HIS A 223 9.19 6.33 12.35
N ARG A 224 9.54 5.64 11.25
CA ARG A 224 8.65 4.67 10.59
C ARG A 224 8.56 3.36 11.36
N TRP A 225 9.67 2.86 11.89
CA TRP A 225 9.67 1.61 12.67
C TRP A 225 8.84 1.73 13.94
N ARG A 226 8.82 2.91 14.53
CA ARG A 226 7.94 3.26 15.64
C ARG A 226 6.45 3.08 15.27
N LEU A 227 6.04 3.24 14.03
CA LEU A 227 4.66 3.01 13.57
C LEU A 227 4.38 1.52 13.28
N GLY A 228 5.37 0.64 13.46
CA GLY A 228 5.27 -0.77 13.13
C GLY A 228 5.56 -1.09 11.68
N GLU A 229 6.24 -0.18 10.97
CA GLU A 229 6.53 -0.34 9.55
C GLU A 229 8.00 -0.72 9.29
N VAL A 230 8.22 -1.50 8.24
CA VAL A 230 9.54 -1.76 7.64
C VAL A 230 9.42 -1.77 6.12
N THR A 231 10.30 -1.05 5.44
CA THR A 231 10.30 -0.95 3.97
C THR A 231 11.61 -1.47 3.41
N LEU A 232 11.54 -2.24 2.32
CA LEU A 232 12.66 -2.78 1.57
C LEU A 232 12.51 -2.41 0.08
N PRO A 233 13.61 -2.35 -0.70
CA PRO A 233 13.50 -2.33 -2.16
C PRO A 233 12.81 -3.61 -2.63
N TRP A 234 12.00 -3.50 -3.68
CA TRP A 234 11.28 -4.64 -4.26
C TRP A 234 12.21 -5.80 -4.64
N SER A 235 13.42 -5.49 -5.10
CA SER A 235 14.44 -6.49 -5.46
C SER A 235 14.80 -7.45 -4.32
N ALA A 236 14.51 -7.11 -3.06
CA ALA A 236 14.73 -7.99 -1.92
C ALA A 236 13.73 -9.15 -1.84
N VAL A 237 12.59 -9.05 -2.53
CA VAL A 237 11.50 -10.03 -2.50
C VAL A 237 11.03 -10.46 -3.89
N ALA A 238 11.65 -9.94 -4.96
CA ALA A 238 11.27 -10.26 -6.33
C ALA A 238 11.35 -11.79 -6.54
N PRO A 239 10.29 -12.43 -7.06
CA PRO A 239 10.29 -13.87 -7.29
C PRO A 239 11.42 -14.29 -8.23
N LYS A 240 11.92 -15.51 -8.02
CA LYS A 240 12.87 -16.16 -8.94
C LYS A 240 12.18 -16.77 -10.16
#